data_AF-A0A928T5Z0-F1
#
_entry.id   AF-A0A928T5Z0-F1
#
_cell.length_a   1.000
_cell.length_b   1.000
_cell.length_c   1.000
_cell.angle_alpha   90.00
_cell.angle_beta   90.00
_cell.angle_gamma   90.00
#
_symmetry.space_group_name_H-M   'P 1'
#
loop_
_entity.id
_entity.type
_entity.pdbx_description
1 polymer ?
#
loop_
_entity_poly.entity_id
_entity_poly.type
_entity_poly.pdbx_seq_one_letter_code
_entity_poly.pdbx_strand_id
1 'polypeptide(L)'
;MSHAENQRTNLSGSANAACLRWRAWPCESCRGSTTALGFLVPSLGANAEIEGEDRNGQIARIKTEQAARLLGWVTSCPHTEWKELRLPMLAEGSEHRVLFDEQRSEVVKITLPGTFGDYYEIIEGRIHQFDSTPEEYLLRMRWWEKLFSTAPVPIGMTELGQIVSRQKFILGDPDPTQDKVDQFLAEAGAVAVRQSCWLWKMVGVDSNFEVWIGDARSDNFVLGSGGIIPIDIRIWRVPISSKSR
;
A
#
# COMPACT_ATOMS: atom_id res chain seq x y z
N MET A 1 -23.06 -12.13 -20.73
CA MET A 1 -23.29 -11.11 -19.70
C MET A 1 -22.19 -11.27 -18.67
N SER A 2 -21.28 -10.31 -18.62
CA SER A 2 -19.98 -10.46 -17.97
C SER A 2 -20.07 -10.22 -16.46
N HIS A 3 -19.17 -10.80 -15.68
CA HIS A 3 -19.09 -10.59 -14.22
C HIS A 3 -19.01 -9.09 -13.84
N ALA A 4 -18.46 -8.26 -14.73
CA ALA A 4 -18.41 -6.80 -14.60
C ALA A 4 -19.78 -6.11 -14.71
N GLU A 5 -20.71 -6.62 -15.52
CA GLU A 5 -22.10 -6.12 -15.57
C GLU A 5 -22.86 -6.47 -14.29
N ASN A 6 -22.62 -7.68 -13.73
CA ASN A 6 -23.21 -8.10 -12.45
C ASN A 6 -22.65 -7.33 -11.25
N GLN A 7 -21.38 -6.90 -11.29
CA GLN A 7 -20.84 -6.01 -10.26
C GLN A 7 -21.45 -4.61 -10.34
N ARG A 8 -21.70 -4.08 -11.55
CA ARG A 8 -22.38 -2.79 -11.72
C ARG A 8 -23.84 -2.80 -11.25
N THR A 9 -24.59 -3.87 -11.51
CA THR A 9 -26.00 -3.97 -11.10
C THR A 9 -26.18 -4.15 -9.59
N ASN A 10 -25.19 -4.68 -8.87
CA ASN A 10 -25.22 -4.74 -7.40
C ASN A 10 -24.78 -3.43 -6.71
N LEU A 11 -24.17 -2.48 -7.43
CA LEU A 11 -23.72 -1.20 -6.89
C LEU A 11 -24.84 -0.13 -6.81
N SER A 12 -25.98 -0.33 -7.49
CA SER A 12 -27.10 0.62 -7.46
C SER A 12 -27.98 0.54 -6.20
N GLY A 13 -27.62 -0.33 -5.24
CA GLY A 13 -28.29 -0.47 -3.95
C GLY A 13 -27.71 0.48 -2.89
N SER A 14 -28.23 1.72 -2.87
CA SER A 14 -27.97 2.88 -2.00
C SER A 14 -27.85 2.67 -0.45
N ALA A 15 -27.67 1.47 0.09
CA ALA A 15 -27.73 1.24 1.55
C ALA A 15 -26.39 1.42 2.30
N ASN A 16 -25.23 1.35 1.63
CA ASN A 16 -23.90 1.34 2.31
C ASN A 16 -22.98 2.46 1.83
N ALA A 17 -23.47 3.70 1.79
CA ALA A 17 -22.59 4.85 1.59
C ALA A 17 -21.74 5.07 2.85
N ALA A 18 -20.42 4.91 2.74
CA ALA A 18 -19.51 5.26 3.82
C ALA A 18 -19.33 6.78 3.83
N CYS A 19 -19.45 7.38 5.01
CA CYS A 19 -19.10 8.77 5.23
C CYS A 19 -17.75 8.83 5.96
N LEU A 20 -16.76 9.50 5.38
CA LEU A 20 -15.49 9.76 6.05
C LEU A 20 -15.10 11.21 5.94
N ARG A 21 -14.40 11.69 6.97
CA ARG A 21 -13.81 13.01 7.00
C ARG A 21 -12.31 12.90 6.82
N TRP A 22 -11.80 13.55 5.78
CA TRP A 22 -10.38 13.49 5.42
C TRP A 22 -9.86 14.85 4.99
N ARG A 23 -8.54 15.01 4.99
CA ARG A 23 -7.85 16.21 4.58
C ARG A 23 -6.67 15.83 3.72
N ALA A 24 -6.47 16.58 2.63
CA ALA A 24 -5.37 16.36 1.72
C ALA A 24 -4.02 16.61 2.39
N TRP A 25 -2.95 16.07 1.81
CA TRP A 25 -1.58 16.48 2.17
C TRP A 25 -1.44 18.01 2.12
N PRO A 26 -0.52 18.60 2.91
CA PRO A 26 -0.25 20.03 2.84
C PRO A 26 -0.02 20.50 1.40
N CYS A 27 -0.55 21.68 1.07
CA CYS A 27 -0.38 22.26 -0.26
C CYS A 27 1.10 22.57 -0.55
N GLU A 28 1.44 22.75 -1.83
CA GLU A 28 2.81 22.98 -2.29
C GLU A 28 3.50 24.16 -1.61
N SER A 29 2.77 25.25 -1.32
CA SER A 29 3.35 26.39 -0.59
C SER A 29 3.73 26.07 0.85
N CYS A 30 3.01 25.16 1.51
CA CYS A 30 3.29 24.74 2.89
C CYS A 30 4.30 23.60 2.99
N ARG A 31 4.28 22.63 2.06
CA ARG A 31 5.22 21.49 2.08
C ARG A 31 6.54 21.78 1.38
N GLY A 32 6.59 22.80 0.52
CA GLY A 32 7.68 22.98 -0.44
C GLY A 32 7.80 21.75 -1.35
N SER A 33 8.97 21.12 -1.36
CA SER A 33 9.23 19.88 -2.10
C SER A 33 9.05 18.59 -1.28
N THR A 34 8.61 18.71 -0.01
CA THR A 34 8.53 17.57 0.91
C THR A 34 7.34 16.68 0.59
N THR A 35 7.59 15.40 0.32
CA THR A 35 6.54 14.37 0.20
C THR A 35 6.18 13.79 1.57
N ALA A 36 5.07 13.05 1.70
CA ALA A 36 4.73 12.38 2.96
C ALA A 36 5.85 11.42 3.43
N LEU A 37 6.44 10.68 2.49
CA LEU A 37 7.61 9.85 2.78
C LEU A 37 8.82 10.71 3.21
N GLY A 38 9.11 11.78 2.47
CA GLY A 38 10.19 12.71 2.79
C GLY A 38 10.01 13.47 4.11
N PHE A 39 8.78 13.58 4.62
CA PHE A 39 8.48 14.15 5.94
C PHE A 39 8.78 13.14 7.07
N LEU A 40 8.57 11.84 6.83
CA LEU A 40 8.81 10.79 7.83
C LEU A 40 10.29 10.40 7.95
N VAL A 41 10.98 10.19 6.84
CA VAL A 41 12.37 9.67 6.77
C VAL A 41 13.38 10.46 7.62
N PRO A 42 13.43 11.81 7.62
CA PRO A 42 14.48 12.55 8.31
C PRO A 42 14.37 12.55 9.84
N SER A 43 13.32 11.96 10.40
CA SER A 43 12.85 12.28 11.75
C SER A 43 12.90 11.12 12.73
N LEU A 44 13.16 9.91 12.26
CA LEU A 44 13.61 8.83 13.12
C LEU A 44 15.13 8.95 13.20
N GLY A 45 15.61 9.59 14.25
CA GLY A 45 17.04 9.58 14.54
C GLY A 45 17.52 8.13 14.49
N ALA A 46 18.63 7.89 13.79
CA ALA A 46 19.22 6.57 13.73
C ALA A 46 19.44 6.07 15.16
N ASN A 47 18.74 4.98 15.52
CA ASN A 47 19.10 4.10 16.62
C ASN A 47 19.00 4.69 18.05
N ALA A 48 17.82 5.09 18.48
CA ALA A 48 17.48 4.84 19.88
C ALA A 48 16.88 3.43 19.95
N GLU A 49 17.74 2.40 19.92
CA GLU A 49 17.31 1.08 20.41
C GLU A 49 16.87 1.30 21.86
N ILE A 50 15.56 1.23 22.10
CA ILE A 50 15.03 1.29 23.46
C ILE A 50 15.28 -0.09 24.05
N GLU A 51 16.22 -0.18 24.98
CA GLU A 51 16.52 -1.42 25.68
C GLU A 51 15.24 -2.02 26.27
N GLY A 52 14.94 -3.28 25.92
CA GLY A 52 13.88 -4.08 26.53
C GLY A 52 12.59 -4.25 25.72
N GLU A 53 12.40 -3.56 24.59
CA GLU A 53 11.27 -3.84 23.69
C GLU A 53 11.63 -4.89 22.65
N ASP A 54 10.79 -5.92 22.52
CA ASP A 54 10.88 -6.82 21.36
C ASP A 54 10.55 -6.06 20.06
N ARG A 55 10.90 -6.67 18.93
CA ARG A 55 10.76 -6.05 17.62
C ARG A 55 9.31 -5.63 17.30
N ASN A 56 8.32 -6.38 17.75
CA ASN A 56 6.91 -6.05 17.50
C ASN A 56 6.48 -4.82 18.32
N GLY A 57 6.95 -4.73 19.57
CA GLY A 57 6.76 -3.54 20.41
C GLY A 57 7.34 -2.28 19.75
N GLN A 58 8.56 -2.38 19.22
CA GLN A 58 9.21 -1.29 18.51
C GLN A 58 8.41 -0.84 17.27
N ILE A 59 7.95 -1.79 16.46
CA ILE A 59 7.13 -1.50 15.26
C ILE A 59 5.80 -0.84 15.67
N ALA A 60 5.11 -1.33 16.69
CA ALA A 60 3.85 -0.77 17.15
C ALA A 60 3.99 0.67 17.64
N ARG A 61 5.09 0.97 18.34
CA ARG A 61 5.45 2.34 18.76
C ARG A 61 5.69 3.24 17.55
N ILE A 62 6.54 2.82 16.61
CA ILE A 62 6.85 3.59 15.38
C ILE A 62 5.58 3.84 14.56
N LYS A 63 4.69 2.85 14.43
CA LYS A 63 3.38 3.01 13.76
C LYS A 63 2.58 4.16 14.36
N THR A 64 2.46 4.18 15.68
CA THR A 64 1.71 5.21 16.41
C THR A 64 2.35 6.59 16.24
N GLU A 65 3.67 6.68 16.43
CA GLU A 65 4.42 7.94 16.30
C GLU A 65 4.35 8.51 14.87
N GLN A 66 4.59 7.69 13.84
CA GLN A 66 4.55 8.14 12.45
C GLN A 66 3.14 8.56 12.02
N ALA A 67 2.10 7.83 12.43
CA ALA A 67 0.72 8.18 12.13
C ALA A 67 0.33 9.52 12.77
N ALA A 68 0.68 9.73 14.05
CA ALA A 68 0.44 10.99 14.75
C ALA A 68 1.20 12.16 14.09
N ARG A 69 2.44 11.93 13.66
CA ARG A 69 3.25 12.95 12.96
C ARG A 69 2.67 13.33 11.61
N LEU A 70 2.27 12.37 10.78
CA LEU A 70 1.60 12.67 9.51
C LEU A 70 0.28 13.43 9.73
N LEU A 71 -0.50 13.06 10.75
CA LEU A 71 -1.73 13.77 11.10
C LEU A 71 -1.45 15.22 11.54
N GLY A 72 -0.43 15.42 12.37
CA GLY A 72 0.05 16.76 12.76
C GLY A 72 0.47 17.60 11.54
N TRP A 73 1.15 16.99 10.57
CA TRP A 73 1.56 17.66 9.34
C TRP A 73 0.39 18.04 8.44
N VAL A 74 -0.58 17.13 8.26
CA VAL A 74 -1.81 17.42 7.51
C VAL A 74 -2.61 18.54 8.18
N THR A 75 -2.67 18.55 9.51
CA THR A 75 -3.43 19.57 10.25
C THR A 75 -2.75 20.94 10.27
N SER A 76 -1.43 21.01 10.11
CA SER A 76 -0.66 22.27 10.15
C SER A 76 -0.82 23.15 8.91
N CYS A 77 -1.42 22.66 7.82
CA CYS A 77 -1.54 23.40 6.57
C CYS A 77 -2.84 24.24 6.51
N PRO A 78 -2.82 25.56 6.72
CA PRO A 78 -4.04 26.37 6.78
C PRO A 78 -4.81 26.46 5.45
N HIS A 79 -4.18 26.09 4.33
CA HIS A 79 -4.76 26.15 2.98
C HIS A 79 -5.55 24.89 2.59
N THR A 80 -5.56 23.86 3.44
CA THR A 80 -6.37 22.65 3.22
C THR A 80 -7.44 22.58 4.31
N GLU A 81 -8.59 22.00 3.99
CA GLU A 81 -9.71 21.85 4.91
C GLU A 81 -10.11 20.37 5.04
N TRP A 82 -10.78 20.05 6.15
CA TRP A 82 -11.43 18.76 6.32
C TRP A 82 -12.63 18.65 5.38
N LYS A 83 -12.61 17.68 4.49
CA LYS A 83 -13.67 17.38 3.53
C LYS A 83 -14.41 16.12 3.95
N GLU A 84 -15.72 16.18 3.82
CA GLU A 84 -16.56 15.00 3.93
C GLU A 84 -16.60 14.29 2.57
N LEU A 85 -16.38 12.98 2.57
CA LEU A 85 -16.46 12.13 1.39
C LEU A 85 -17.53 11.08 1.65
N ARG A 86 -18.57 11.09 0.80
CA ARG A 86 -19.67 10.12 0.81
C ARG A 86 -19.62 9.34 -0.49
N LEU A 87 -19.14 8.10 -0.42
CA LEU A 87 -19.03 7.21 -1.57
C LEU A 87 -19.59 5.84 -1.22
N PRO A 88 -20.13 5.09 -2.19
CA PRO A 88 -20.52 3.70 -1.99
C PRO A 88 -19.31 2.86 -1.59
N MET A 89 -19.48 2.03 -0.56
CA MET A 89 -18.48 1.04 -0.20
C MET A 89 -18.46 -0.09 -1.23
N LEU A 90 -17.28 -0.35 -1.79
CA LEU A 90 -17.04 -1.44 -2.74
C LEU A 90 -16.62 -2.72 -2.03
N ALA A 91 -15.71 -2.61 -1.05
CA ALA A 91 -15.19 -3.72 -0.27
C ALA A 91 -14.59 -3.26 1.06
N GLU A 92 -14.50 -4.15 2.04
CA GLU A 92 -13.75 -3.97 3.28
C GLU A 92 -12.94 -5.23 3.56
N GLY A 93 -11.63 -5.06 3.71
CA GLY A 93 -10.68 -6.11 4.07
C GLY A 93 -10.08 -5.89 5.45
N SER A 94 -9.06 -6.69 5.80
CA SER A 94 -8.32 -6.53 7.06
C SER A 94 -7.41 -5.29 7.09
N GLU A 95 -7.04 -4.75 5.92
CA GLU A 95 -6.14 -3.59 5.80
C GLU A 95 -6.85 -2.32 5.34
N HIS A 96 -7.85 -2.42 4.47
CA HIS A 96 -8.46 -1.26 3.83
C HIS A 96 -9.98 -1.33 3.76
N ARG A 97 -10.60 -0.14 3.81
CA ARG A 97 -11.92 0.09 3.22
C ARG A 97 -11.74 0.66 1.83
N VAL A 98 -12.48 0.12 0.86
CA VAL A 98 -12.42 0.53 -0.55
C VAL A 98 -13.76 1.13 -0.93
N LEU A 99 -13.75 2.39 -1.34
CA LEU A 99 -14.92 3.12 -1.81
C LEU A 99 -14.80 3.37 -3.31
N PHE A 100 -15.92 3.44 -4.02
CA PHE A 100 -15.94 3.70 -5.47
C PHE A 100 -16.40 5.13 -5.77
N ASP A 101 -15.54 5.91 -6.44
CA ASP A 101 -15.86 7.23 -6.98
C ASP A 101 -16.27 7.06 -8.44
N GLU A 102 -17.58 6.88 -8.67
CA GLU A 102 -18.15 6.65 -10.00
C GLU A 102 -17.85 7.81 -10.96
N GLN A 103 -17.90 9.05 -10.47
CA GLN A 103 -17.66 10.25 -11.29
C GLN A 103 -16.25 10.27 -11.87
N ARG A 104 -15.27 9.74 -11.12
CA ARG A 104 -13.87 9.68 -11.53
C ARG A 104 -13.45 8.32 -12.08
N SER A 105 -14.29 7.30 -11.95
CA SER A 105 -13.91 5.89 -12.19
C SER A 105 -12.64 5.51 -11.41
N GLU A 106 -12.58 5.94 -10.16
CA GLU A 106 -11.48 5.68 -9.22
C GLU A 106 -11.99 4.88 -8.02
N VAL A 107 -11.09 4.16 -7.36
CA VAL A 107 -11.30 3.68 -6.00
C VAL A 107 -10.54 4.56 -5.01
N VAL A 108 -11.18 4.82 -3.88
CA VAL A 108 -10.57 5.47 -2.72
C VAL A 108 -10.32 4.38 -1.69
N LYS A 109 -9.04 4.10 -1.40
CA LYS A 109 -8.64 3.15 -0.37
C LYS A 109 -8.31 3.92 0.91
N ILE A 110 -8.84 3.47 2.04
CA ILE A 110 -8.57 4.03 3.37
C ILE A 110 -7.96 2.93 4.22
N THR A 111 -6.75 3.14 4.72
CA THR A 111 -6.11 2.18 5.65
C THR A 111 -6.93 2.07 6.93
N LEU A 112 -7.06 0.89 7.52
CA LEU A 112 -7.67 0.75 8.84
C LEU A 112 -6.73 1.28 9.94
N PRO A 113 -7.26 1.73 11.09
CA PRO A 113 -6.44 2.26 12.17
C PRO A 113 -5.38 1.25 12.62
N GLY A 114 -4.12 1.66 12.63
CA GLY A 114 -3.01 0.80 13.01
C GLY A 114 -2.68 -0.31 12.01
N THR A 115 -3.33 -0.37 10.84
CA THR A 115 -3.03 -1.38 9.82
C THR A 115 -2.42 -0.72 8.59
N PHE A 116 -1.13 -0.98 8.37
CA PHE A 116 -0.38 -0.45 7.24
C PHE A 116 0.22 -1.59 6.41
N GLY A 117 -0.40 -2.77 6.45
CA GLY A 117 0.09 -4.02 5.86
C GLY A 117 1.22 -4.66 6.64
N ASP A 118 1.88 -5.61 6.01
CA ASP A 118 2.98 -6.38 6.58
C ASP A 118 4.10 -6.61 5.54
N TYR A 119 5.24 -7.08 6.04
CA TYR A 119 6.36 -7.55 5.25
C TYR A 119 6.92 -8.84 5.84
N TYR A 120 7.77 -9.51 5.07
CA TYR A 120 8.42 -10.74 5.49
C TYR A 120 9.93 -10.60 5.52
N GLU A 121 10.55 -11.30 6.47
CA GLU A 121 11.99 -11.51 6.52
C GLU A 121 12.34 -12.98 6.63
N ILE A 122 13.53 -13.34 6.16
CA ILE A 122 14.11 -14.66 6.41
C ILE A 122 15.10 -14.56 7.56
N ILE A 123 14.73 -15.12 8.71
CA ILE A 123 15.57 -15.18 9.90
C ILE A 123 15.85 -16.66 10.17
N GLU A 124 17.12 -17.05 10.19
CA GLU A 124 17.54 -18.45 10.43
C GLU A 124 16.84 -19.45 9.48
N GLY A 125 16.65 -19.06 8.22
CA GLY A 125 16.01 -19.88 7.19
C GLY A 125 14.48 -20.00 7.32
N ARG A 126 13.86 -19.28 8.28
CA ARG A 126 12.40 -19.25 8.47
C ARG A 126 11.84 -17.91 8.04
N ILE A 127 10.61 -17.94 7.52
CA ILE A 127 9.88 -16.73 7.13
C ILE A 127 9.19 -16.18 8.38
N HIS A 128 9.51 -14.94 8.74
CA HIS A 128 8.86 -14.17 9.79
C HIS A 128 8.05 -13.03 9.17
N GLN A 129 6.84 -12.81 9.67
CA GLN A 129 5.95 -11.73 9.25
C GLN A 129 5.98 -10.62 10.29
N PHE A 130 6.06 -9.38 9.82
CA PHE A 130 6.08 -8.18 10.66
C PHE A 130 5.11 -7.14 10.11
N ASP A 131 4.48 -6.38 11.01
CA ASP A 131 3.66 -5.24 10.63
C ASP A 131 4.52 -4.17 9.93
N SER A 132 3.93 -3.51 8.93
CA SER A 132 4.51 -2.31 8.33
C SER A 132 4.15 -1.06 9.13
N THR A 133 5.04 -0.09 9.07
CA THR A 133 4.87 1.29 9.52
C THR A 133 4.25 2.17 8.41
N PRO A 134 3.71 3.36 8.74
CA PRO A 134 3.27 4.33 7.73
C PRO A 134 4.34 4.66 6.67
N GLU A 135 5.60 4.79 7.09
CA GLU A 135 6.72 5.01 6.17
C GLU A 135 6.89 3.84 5.20
N GLU A 136 6.91 2.61 5.70
CA GLU A 136 7.02 1.40 4.87
C GLU A 136 5.82 1.25 3.92
N TYR A 137 4.61 1.59 4.37
CA TYR A 137 3.42 1.66 3.51
C TYR A 137 3.57 2.66 2.36
N LEU A 138 4.05 3.87 2.65
CA LEU A 138 4.28 4.90 1.62
C LEU A 138 5.43 4.49 0.68
N LEU A 139 6.47 3.83 1.20
CA LEU A 139 7.57 3.31 0.41
C LEU A 139 7.12 2.18 -0.52
N ARG A 140 6.23 1.30 -0.06
CA ARG A 140 5.57 0.28 -0.90
C ARG A 140 4.90 0.90 -2.11
N MET A 141 4.12 1.98 -1.94
CA MET A 141 3.45 2.65 -3.07
C MET A 141 4.46 3.19 -4.08
N ARG A 142 5.57 3.75 -3.61
CA ARG A 142 6.65 4.22 -4.50
C ARG A 142 7.28 3.07 -5.29
N TRP A 143 7.47 1.91 -4.66
CA TRP A 143 8.00 0.74 -5.35
C TRP A 143 7.03 0.15 -6.34
N TRP A 144 5.77 0.02 -5.94
CA TRP A 144 4.72 -0.43 -6.83
C TRP A 144 4.67 0.46 -8.06
N GLU A 145 4.73 1.78 -7.89
CA GLU A 145 4.69 2.70 -9.03
C GLU A 145 5.90 2.51 -9.96
N LYS A 146 7.08 2.33 -9.38
CA LYS A 146 8.31 2.07 -10.13
C LYS A 146 8.28 0.73 -10.88
N LEU A 147 7.61 -0.29 -10.34
CA LEU A 147 7.58 -1.64 -10.92
C LEU A 147 6.44 -1.83 -11.93
N PHE A 148 5.27 -1.26 -11.65
CA PHE A 148 4.04 -1.58 -12.38
C PHE A 148 3.25 -0.34 -12.84
N SER A 149 3.64 0.88 -12.43
CA SER A 149 3.00 2.15 -12.82
C SER A 149 1.48 2.21 -12.58
N THR A 150 1.01 1.45 -11.59
CA THR A 150 -0.40 1.27 -11.25
C THR A 150 -0.66 1.48 -9.76
N ALA A 151 0.29 2.08 -9.04
CA ALA A 151 0.19 2.18 -7.59
C ALA A 151 -0.95 3.11 -7.17
N PRO A 152 -1.60 2.82 -6.04
CA PRO A 152 -2.40 3.83 -5.35
C PRO A 152 -1.56 5.07 -5.03
N VAL A 153 -2.10 6.24 -5.34
CA VAL A 153 -1.50 7.54 -5.00
C VAL A 153 -2.02 7.95 -3.62
N PRO A 154 -1.17 8.05 -2.58
CA PRO A 154 -1.58 8.60 -1.29
C PRO A 154 -1.93 10.08 -1.45
N ILE A 155 -3.08 10.51 -0.96
CA ILE A 155 -3.58 11.89 -1.15
C ILE A 155 -3.84 12.66 0.13
N GLY A 156 -3.91 11.99 1.29
CA GLY A 156 -4.16 12.65 2.56
C GLY A 156 -4.42 11.68 3.70
N MET A 157 -5.08 12.17 4.75
CA MET A 157 -5.44 11.37 5.92
C MET A 157 -6.83 11.68 6.47
N THR A 158 -7.38 10.73 7.22
CA THR A 158 -8.56 10.95 8.07
C THR A 158 -8.18 11.57 9.41
N GLU A 159 -9.18 12.03 10.16
CA GLU A 159 -8.99 12.54 11.53
C GLU A 159 -8.45 11.48 12.51
N LEU A 160 -8.57 10.20 12.16
CA LEU A 160 -8.10 9.06 12.94
C LEU A 160 -6.69 8.60 12.55
N GLY A 161 -5.97 9.35 11.73
CA GLY A 161 -4.61 8.99 11.30
C GLY A 161 -4.57 7.84 10.29
N GLN A 162 -5.65 7.62 9.55
CA GLN A 162 -5.68 6.66 8.44
C GLN A 162 -5.19 7.32 7.15
N ILE A 163 -4.40 6.63 6.34
CA ILE A 163 -3.96 7.12 5.03
C ILE A 163 -5.08 6.91 4.02
N VAL A 164 -5.37 7.96 3.25
CA VAL A 164 -6.30 7.93 2.12
C VAL A 164 -5.50 7.91 0.84
N SER A 165 -5.76 6.95 -0.04
CA SER A 165 -5.14 6.83 -1.36
C SER A 165 -6.18 6.65 -2.46
N ARG A 166 -5.79 6.99 -3.69
CA ARG A 166 -6.61 6.86 -4.90
C ARG A 166 -5.93 5.97 -5.92
N GLN A 167 -6.72 5.16 -6.60
CA GLN A 167 -6.26 4.32 -7.69
C GLN A 167 -7.33 4.31 -8.78
N LYS A 168 -6.93 4.23 -10.05
CA LYS A 168 -7.90 3.99 -11.13
C LYS A 168 -8.63 2.68 -10.85
N PHE A 169 -9.95 2.67 -11.04
CA PHE A 169 -10.69 1.41 -10.99
C PHE A 169 -10.36 0.60 -12.24
N ILE A 170 -9.84 -0.61 -12.04
CA ILE A 170 -9.41 -1.47 -13.13
C ILE A 170 -10.57 -2.38 -13.50
N LEU A 171 -11.07 -2.21 -14.72
CA LEU A 171 -12.03 -3.13 -15.33
C LEU A 171 -11.27 -4.23 -16.07
N GLY A 172 -11.58 -5.49 -15.75
CA GLY A 172 -10.96 -6.64 -16.38
C GLY A 172 -11.51 -7.96 -15.85
N ASP A 173 -10.92 -9.06 -16.31
CA ASP A 173 -11.18 -10.38 -15.74
C ASP A 173 -10.44 -10.46 -14.39
N PRO A 174 -11.17 -10.58 -13.25
CA PRO A 174 -10.61 -10.39 -11.92
C PRO A 174 -9.73 -11.55 -11.46
N ASP A 175 -9.67 -12.66 -12.20
CA ASP A 175 -9.01 -13.88 -11.73
C ASP A 175 -8.13 -14.49 -12.83
N PRO A 176 -7.03 -13.83 -13.25
CA PRO A 176 -6.03 -14.51 -14.07
C PRO A 176 -5.53 -15.76 -13.33
N THR A 177 -5.39 -16.89 -14.02
CA THR A 177 -4.84 -18.11 -13.41
C THR A 177 -3.47 -17.83 -12.78
N GLN A 178 -3.15 -18.47 -11.65
CA GLN A 178 -1.85 -18.27 -10.98
C GLN A 178 -0.65 -18.45 -11.92
N ASP A 179 -0.69 -19.42 -12.84
CA ASP A 179 0.37 -19.62 -13.84
C ASP A 179 0.64 -18.38 -14.70
N LYS A 180 -0.40 -17.59 -15.02
CA LYS A 180 -0.26 -16.34 -15.79
C LYS A 180 0.35 -15.23 -14.93
N VAL A 181 0.01 -15.18 -13.65
CA VAL A 181 0.61 -14.24 -12.68
C VAL A 181 2.09 -14.57 -12.49
N ASP A 182 2.42 -15.85 -12.32
CA ASP A 182 3.78 -16.33 -12.17
C ASP A 182 4.62 -16.02 -13.43
N GLN A 183 4.05 -16.26 -14.62
CA GLN A 183 4.68 -15.90 -15.89
C GLN A 183 4.89 -14.38 -15.99
N PHE A 184 3.88 -13.57 -15.67
CA PHE A 184 3.97 -12.11 -15.67
C PHE A 184 5.10 -11.60 -14.75
N LEU A 185 5.22 -12.15 -13.54
CA LEU A 185 6.29 -11.77 -12.61
C LEU A 185 7.67 -12.21 -13.09
N ALA A 186 7.78 -13.42 -13.66
CA ALA A 186 9.02 -13.90 -14.26
C ALA A 186 9.47 -13.04 -15.45
N GLU A 187 8.53 -12.65 -16.32
CA GLU A 187 8.79 -11.74 -17.46
C GLU A 187 9.20 -10.34 -16.99
N ALA A 188 8.70 -9.88 -15.84
CA ALA A 188 9.12 -8.66 -15.17
C ALA A 188 10.50 -8.79 -14.47
N GLY A 189 11.17 -9.94 -14.59
CA GLY A 189 12.50 -10.19 -14.02
C GLY A 189 12.48 -10.57 -12.53
N ALA A 190 11.31 -10.91 -11.97
CA ALA A 190 11.22 -11.43 -10.62
C ALA A 190 11.53 -12.94 -10.59
N VAL A 191 12.09 -13.38 -9.48
CA VAL A 191 12.39 -14.79 -9.19
C VAL A 191 11.61 -15.19 -7.95
N ALA A 192 10.97 -16.37 -7.99
CA ALA A 192 10.26 -16.90 -6.84
C ALA A 192 11.24 -17.19 -5.69
N VAL A 193 10.96 -16.62 -4.52
CA VAL A 193 11.62 -16.98 -3.26
C VAL A 193 10.98 -18.25 -2.70
N ARG A 194 9.63 -18.27 -2.67
CA ARG A 194 8.84 -19.41 -2.22
C ARG A 194 7.44 -19.34 -2.83
N GLN A 195 7.20 -20.14 -3.87
CA GLN A 195 5.92 -20.16 -4.59
C GLN A 195 4.72 -20.49 -3.68
N SER A 196 4.89 -21.42 -2.72
CA SER A 196 3.85 -21.79 -1.76
C SER A 196 3.39 -20.64 -0.84
N CYS A 197 4.12 -19.53 -0.84
CA CYS A 197 3.82 -18.33 -0.07
C CYS A 197 3.60 -17.11 -0.97
N TRP A 198 3.50 -17.30 -2.29
CA TRP A 198 3.37 -16.25 -3.29
C TRP A 198 4.41 -15.14 -3.12
N LEU A 199 5.64 -15.55 -2.83
CA LEU A 199 6.74 -14.68 -2.46
C LEU A 199 7.79 -14.65 -3.55
N TRP A 200 8.03 -13.45 -4.08
CA TRP A 200 8.92 -13.17 -5.19
C TRP A 200 9.93 -12.11 -4.81
N LYS A 201 11.04 -12.05 -5.54
CA LYS A 201 12.04 -10.99 -5.39
C LYS A 201 12.62 -10.59 -6.73
N MET A 202 13.12 -9.37 -6.79
CA MET A 202 13.86 -8.86 -7.94
C MET A 202 15.04 -8.03 -7.45
N VAL A 203 16.14 -8.05 -8.20
CA VAL A 203 17.34 -7.29 -7.86
C VAL A 203 17.06 -5.81 -8.13
N GLY A 204 17.28 -4.96 -7.12
CA GLY A 204 17.16 -3.51 -7.29
C GLY A 204 18.18 -3.00 -8.31
N VAL A 205 17.85 -1.90 -9.00
CA VAL A 205 18.80 -1.18 -9.86
C VAL A 205 20.06 -0.78 -9.07
N ASP A 206 19.89 -0.50 -7.78
CA ASP A 206 20.99 -0.30 -6.85
C ASP A 206 21.33 -1.65 -6.19
N SER A 207 22.56 -2.14 -6.38
CA SER A 207 23.02 -3.48 -6.01
C SER A 207 23.10 -3.78 -4.49
N ASN A 208 22.52 -2.93 -3.64
CA ASN A 208 22.61 -3.02 -2.18
C ASN A 208 21.34 -3.60 -1.54
N PHE A 209 20.25 -3.75 -2.29
CA PHE A 209 19.01 -4.33 -1.80
C PHE A 209 18.28 -5.14 -2.89
N GLU A 210 17.46 -6.08 -2.44
CA GLU A 210 16.43 -6.73 -3.22
C GLU A 210 15.09 -6.05 -2.97
N VAL A 211 14.20 -6.07 -3.97
CA VAL A 211 12.80 -5.69 -3.82
C VAL A 211 11.99 -6.97 -3.77
N TRP A 212 11.26 -7.17 -2.69
CA TRP A 212 10.46 -8.36 -2.46
C TRP A 212 8.99 -8.03 -2.73
N ILE A 213 8.29 -8.96 -3.37
CA ILE A 213 6.87 -8.87 -3.71
C ILE A 213 6.19 -10.05 -3.01
N GLY A 214 5.30 -9.73 -2.07
CA GLY A 214 4.50 -10.69 -1.32
C GLY A 214 3.03 -10.57 -1.69
N ASP A 215 2.27 -11.57 -1.27
CA ASP A 215 0.83 -11.69 -1.56
C ASP A 215 0.52 -11.70 -3.07
N ALA A 216 1.41 -12.28 -3.88
CA ALA A 216 1.25 -12.37 -5.33
C ALA A 216 0.29 -13.50 -5.76
N ARG A 217 -0.88 -13.57 -5.12
CA ARG A 217 -1.97 -14.51 -5.42
C ARG A 217 -2.78 -14.03 -6.61
N SER A 218 -3.38 -14.94 -7.38
CA SER A 218 -4.19 -14.61 -8.56
C SER A 218 -5.30 -13.58 -8.31
N ASP A 219 -5.94 -13.62 -7.14
CA ASP A 219 -7.00 -12.69 -6.71
C ASP A 219 -6.50 -11.26 -6.44
N ASN A 220 -5.18 -11.06 -6.39
CA ASN A 220 -4.50 -9.78 -6.31
C ASN A 220 -4.02 -9.27 -7.68
N PHE A 221 -4.57 -9.78 -8.78
CA PHE A 221 -4.28 -9.31 -10.13
C PHE A 221 -5.55 -9.23 -10.95
N VAL A 222 -5.61 -8.27 -11.88
CA VAL A 222 -6.70 -8.14 -12.84
C VAL A 222 -6.12 -8.24 -14.24
N LEU A 223 -6.72 -9.06 -15.09
CA LEU A 223 -6.40 -9.11 -16.51
C LEU A 223 -7.18 -8.01 -17.23
N GLY A 224 -6.51 -6.87 -17.44
CA GLY A 224 -7.02 -5.74 -18.21
C GLY A 224 -6.71 -5.85 -19.70
N SER A 225 -7.20 -4.89 -20.50
CA SER A 225 -6.94 -4.84 -21.95
C SER A 225 -5.46 -4.66 -22.31
N GLY A 226 -4.67 -4.07 -21.40
CA GLY A 226 -3.23 -3.87 -21.56
C GLY A 226 -2.35 -4.98 -20.94
N GLY A 227 -2.95 -6.05 -20.42
CA GLY A 227 -2.24 -7.12 -19.72
C GLY A 227 -2.62 -7.25 -18.25
N ILE A 228 -1.78 -7.95 -17.49
CA ILE A 228 -1.98 -8.22 -16.06
C ILE A 228 -1.61 -6.97 -15.25
N ILE A 229 -2.49 -6.58 -14.33
CA ILE A 229 -2.33 -5.41 -13.48
C ILE A 229 -2.42 -5.86 -12.02
N PRO A 230 -1.36 -5.67 -11.20
CA PRO A 230 -1.42 -5.99 -9.78
C PRO A 230 -2.39 -5.06 -9.05
N ILE A 231 -3.09 -5.62 -8.07
CA ILE A 231 -3.91 -4.94 -7.06
C ILE A 231 -3.59 -5.54 -5.69
N ASP A 232 -3.64 -4.73 -4.65
CA ASP A 232 -3.38 -5.13 -3.26
C ASP A 232 -2.09 -5.91 -2.92
N ILE A 233 -1.07 -5.87 -3.79
CA ILE A 233 0.20 -6.57 -3.53
C ILE A 233 1.05 -5.89 -2.43
N ARG A 234 1.92 -6.69 -1.81
CA ARG A 234 2.89 -6.24 -0.79
C ARG A 234 4.26 -6.08 -1.43
N ILE A 235 4.93 -4.96 -1.19
CA ILE A 235 6.26 -4.68 -1.76
C ILE A 235 7.14 -3.99 -0.72
N TRP A 236 8.33 -4.53 -0.46
CA TRP A 236 9.30 -3.97 0.48
C TRP A 236 10.74 -4.19 0.01
N ARG A 237 11.70 -3.49 0.65
CA ARG A 237 13.13 -3.68 0.39
C ARG A 237 13.70 -4.67 1.41
N VAL A 238 14.62 -5.51 0.96
CA VAL A 238 15.44 -6.35 1.83
C VAL A 238 16.92 -6.05 1.54
N PRO A 239 17.73 -5.63 2.52
CA PRO A 239 19.15 -5.42 2.32
C PRO A 239 19.84 -6.71 1.85
N ILE A 240 20.71 -6.61 0.84
CA ILE A 240 21.54 -7.75 0.43
C ILE A 240 22.64 -7.89 1.48
N SER A 241 22.58 -8.94 2.30
CA SER A 241 23.65 -9.20 3.27
C SER A 241 24.94 -9.50 2.50
N SER A 242 26.00 -8.75 2.77
CA SER A 242 27.33 -8.94 2.16
C SER A 242 28.02 -10.26 2.58
N LYS A 243 27.34 -11.12 3.35
CA LYS A 243 27.90 -12.29 4.04
C LYS A 243 27.58 -13.64 3.38
N SER A 244 27.38 -13.67 2.07
CA SER A 244 27.27 -14.94 1.33
C SER A 244 28.12 -14.92 0.06
N ARG A 245 29.44 -14.98 0.27
CA ARG A 245 30.39 -15.58 -0.68
C ARG A 245 31.23 -16.60 0.06
#